data_AF-A0A3A4MX62-F1
#
_entry.id   AF-A0A3A4MX62-F1
#
_cell.length_a   1.000
_cell.length_b   1.000
_cell.length_c   1.000
_cell.angle_alpha   90.00
_cell.angle_beta   90.00
_cell.angle_gamma   90.00
#
_symmetry.space_group_name_H-M   'P 1'
#
loop_
_entity.id
_entity.type
_entity.pdbx_description
1 polymer ?
#
loop_
_entity_poly.entity_id
_entity_poly.type
_entity_poly.pdbx_seq_one_letter_code
_entity_poly.pdbx_strand_id
1 'polypeptide(L)' 'MKITNEMVESFLRSLECRYEREKMSLAGVENVEIRLFNHTTGEQAARLEFINSILTKIDYWDQEKKTIETIKWD' A
#
# COMPACT_ATOMS: atom_id res chain seq x y z
N MET A 1 10.40 4.39 12.83
CA MET A 1 11.18 3.38 12.07
C MET A 1 11.00 3.69 10.60
N LYS A 2 12.07 3.97 9.84
CA LYS A 2 11.94 4.22 8.38
C LYS A 2 11.68 2.89 7.69
N ILE A 3 10.53 2.74 7.05
CA ILE A 3 10.26 1.57 6.20
C ILE A 3 10.94 1.83 4.85
N THR A 4 11.86 0.96 4.45
CA THR A 4 12.56 1.06 3.16
C THR A 4 11.75 0.38 2.06
N ASN A 5 12.03 0.72 0.79
CA ASN A 5 11.43 0.01 -0.35
C ASN A 5 11.68 -1.51 -0.27
N GLU A 6 12.87 -1.93 0.14
CA GLU A 6 13.21 -3.36 0.31
C GLU A 6 12.34 -4.04 1.38
N MET A 7 12.07 -3.36 2.50
CA MET A 7 11.19 -3.91 3.54
C MET A 7 9.77 -4.09 3.03
N VAL A 8 9.27 -3.14 2.23
CA VAL A 8 7.96 -3.29 1.59
C VAL A 8 8.00 -4.43 0.59
N GLU A 9 8.96 -4.47 -0.34
CA GLU A 9 9.05 -5.54 -1.34
C GLU A 9 9.17 -6.94 -0.73
N SER A 10 9.93 -7.07 0.36
CA SER A 10 10.06 -8.34 1.09
C SER A 10 8.76 -8.72 1.80
N PHE A 11 8.06 -7.77 2.42
CA PHE A 11 6.75 -7.98 3.01
C PHE A 11 5.71 -8.39 1.95
N LEU A 12 5.70 -7.72 0.80
CA LEU A 12 4.77 -8.03 -0.29
C LEU A 12 5.03 -9.37 -0.96
N ARG A 13 6.31 -9.74 -1.13
CA ARG A 13 6.69 -11.09 -1.58
C ARG A 13 6.22 -12.17 -0.58
N SER A 14 6.27 -11.88 0.72
CA SER A 14 5.80 -12.82 1.75
C SER A 14 4.29 -13.05 1.74
N LEU A 15 3.52 -12.12 1.16
CA LEU A 15 2.06 -12.20 1.06
C LEU A 15 1.57 -12.87 -0.23
N GLU A 16 2.46 -13.34 -1.11
CA GLU A 16 2.11 -13.83 -2.45
C GLU A 16 1.17 -12.84 -3.19
N CYS A 17 1.45 -11.54 -3.09
CA CYS A 17 0.68 -10.45 -3.70
C CYS A 17 1.46 -9.81 -4.87
N ARG A 18 0.77 -9.36 -5.91
CA ARG A 18 1.35 -8.46 -6.92
C ARG A 18 1.07 -7.03 -6.46
N TYR A 19 1.90 -6.08 -6.85
CA TYR A 19 1.67 -4.69 -6.47
C TYR A 19 1.96 -3.71 -7.59
N GLU A 20 1.27 -2.59 -7.52
CA GLU A 20 1.52 -1.42 -8.34
C GLU A 20 1.92 -0.27 -7.42
N ARG A 21 2.98 0.44 -7.80
CA ARG A 21 3.50 1.59 -7.07
C ARG A 21 3.28 2.85 -7.87
N GLU A 22 2.64 3.83 -7.27
CA GLU A 22 2.43 5.16 -7.83
C GLU A 22 3.12 6.20 -6.95
N LYS A 23 3.92 7.08 -7.55
CA LYS A 23 4.58 8.19 -6.84
C LYS A 23 3.90 9.49 -7.21
N MET A 24 3.56 10.29 -6.21
CA MET A 24 2.95 11.59 -6.35
C MET A 24 3.73 12.62 -5.53
N SER A 25 3.79 13.86 -5.99
CA SER A 25 4.26 14.97 -5.18
C SER A 25 3.11 15.95 -4.97
N LEU A 26 2.79 16.22 -3.71
CA LEU A 26 1.81 17.22 -3.34
C LEU A 26 2.51 18.31 -2.54
N ALA A 27 2.55 19.55 -3.05
CA ALA A 27 3.13 20.70 -2.35
C ALA A 27 4.53 20.46 -1.73
N GLY A 28 5.41 19.72 -2.44
CA GLY A 28 6.78 19.41 -1.98
C GLY A 28 6.90 18.19 -1.04
N VAL A 29 5.79 17.53 -0.73
CA VAL A 29 5.73 16.28 0.05
C VAL A 29 5.69 15.10 -0.91
N GLU A 30 6.59 14.12 -0.73
CA GLU A 30 6.58 12.88 -1.53
C GLU A 30 5.53 11.93 -0.96
N ASN A 31 4.47 11.69 -1.74
CA ASN A 31 3.48 10.67 -1.45
C ASN A 31 3.72 9.44 -2.32
N VAL A 32 3.67 8.26 -1.72
CA VAL A 32 3.74 6.99 -2.45
C VAL A 32 2.51 6.20 -2.14
N GLU A 33 1.86 5.68 -3.16
CA GLU A 33 0.78 4.73 -3.03
C GLU A 33 1.24 3.36 -3.52
N ILE A 34 0.94 2.33 -2.75
CA ILE A 34 1.16 0.94 -3.15
C ILE A 34 -0.18 0.22 -3.10
N ARG A 35 -0.63 -0.27 -4.26
CA ARG A 35 -1.84 -1.09 -4.39
C ARG A 35 -1.45 -2.55 -4.41
N LEU A 36 -2.05 -3.35 -3.53
CA LEU A 36 -1.81 -4.79 -3.45
C LEU A 36 -2.94 -5.54 -4.12
N PHE A 37 -2.60 -6.53 -4.93
CA PHE A 37 -3.56 -7.38 -5.59
C PHE A 37 -3.29 -8.85 -5.29
N ASN A 38 -4.38 -9.58 -5.11
CA ASN A 38 -4.36 -11.02 -5.00
C ASN A 38 -3.88 -11.63 -6.33
N HIS A 39 -2.91 -12.55 -6.31
CA HIS A 39 -2.41 -13.18 -7.55
C HIS A 39 -3.44 -14.07 -8.22
N THR A 40 -4.25 -14.76 -7.44
CA THR A 40 -5.23 -15.74 -7.92
C THR A 40 -6.43 -15.07 -8.58
N THR A 41 -6.96 -14.01 -7.95
CA THR A 41 -8.16 -13.32 -8.47
C THR A 41 -7.83 -12.08 -9.30
N GLY A 42 -6.62 -11.53 -9.15
CA GLY A 42 -6.22 -10.26 -9.76
C GLY A 42 -6.87 -9.03 -9.12
N GLU A 43 -7.73 -9.21 -8.11
CA GLU A 43 -8.46 -8.15 -7.43
C GLU A 43 -7.56 -7.41 -6.44
N GLN A 44 -7.85 -6.12 -6.24
CA GLN A 44 -7.09 -5.31 -5.29
C GLN A 44 -7.53 -5.64 -3.85
N ALA A 45 -6.58 -6.10 -3.04
CA ALA A 45 -6.79 -6.50 -1.65
C ALA A 45 -6.52 -5.37 -0.65
N ALA A 46 -5.59 -4.46 -0.96
CA ALA A 46 -5.27 -3.34 -0.07
C ALA A 46 -4.66 -2.16 -0.82
N ARG A 47 -4.68 -1.00 -0.16
CA ARG A 47 -3.98 0.23 -0.54
C ARG A 47 -3.16 0.72 0.63
N LEU A 48 -1.87 0.93 0.40
CA LEU A 48 -0.92 1.46 1.38
C LEU A 48 -0.53 2.88 0.94
N GLU A 49 -0.70 3.85 1.84
CA GLU A 49 -0.34 5.24 1.61
C GLU A 49 0.88 5.61 2.43
N PHE A 50 1.85 6.23 1.78
CA PHE A 50 3.07 6.70 2.39
C PHE A 50 3.22 8.20 2.17
N ILE A 51 3.66 8.90 3.21
CA ILE A 51 3.99 10.33 3.18
C ILE A 51 5.45 10.46 3.63
N ASN A 52 6.30 11.09 2.81
CA ASN A 52 7.73 11.21 3.03
C ASN A 52 8.41 9.86 3.37
N SER A 53 8.05 8.80 2.64
CA SER A 53 8.52 7.41 2.86
C SER A 53 8.11 6.77 4.20
N ILE A 54 7.11 7.32 4.89
CA ILE A 54 6.52 6.75 6.10
C ILE A 54 5.15 6.20 5.76
N LEU A 55 4.87 4.93 6.10
CA LEU A 55 3.54 4.34 5.95
C LEU A 55 2.59 5.02 6.96
N THR A 56 1.58 5.73 6.45
CA THR A 56 0.63 6.50 7.26
C THR A 56 -0.78 5.89 7.26
N LYS A 57 -1.10 5.08 6.25
CA LYS A 57 -2.41 4.47 6.12
C LYS A 57 -2.37 3.13 5.40
N ILE A 58 -3.18 2.19 5.86
CA ILE A 58 -3.56 0.99 5.12
C ILE A 58 -5.08 0.96 5.00
N ASP A 59 -5.61 0.80 3.80
CA ASP A 59 -7.01 0.46 3.54
C ASP A 59 -7.09 -0.97 2.99
N TYR A 60 -7.75 -1.87 3.70
CA TYR A 60 -8.09 -3.21 3.19
C TYR A 60 -9.41 -3.15 2.45
N TRP A 61 -9.48 -3.84 1.31
CA TRP A 61 -10.64 -3.84 0.43
C TRP A 61 -11.26 -5.22 0.34
N ASP A 62 -12.58 -5.27 0.21
CA ASP A 62 -13.28 -6.48 -0.21
C ASP A 62 -13.21 -6.67 -1.74
N GLN A 63 -13.84 -7.74 -2.23
CA GLN A 63 -13.90 -8.06 -3.66
C GLN A 63 -14.65 -6.99 -4.48
N GLU A 64 -15.51 -6.18 -3.85
CA GLU A 64 -16.20 -5.05 -4.49
C GLU A 64 -15.37 -3.75 -4.48
N LYS A 65 -14.11 -3.82 -4.04
CA LYS A 65 -13.20 -2.67 -3.85
C LYS A 65 -13.71 -1.67 -2.81
N LYS A 66 -14.55 -2.10 -1.87
CA LYS A 66 -14.97 -1.27 -0.74
C LYS A 66 -13.99 -1.42 0.40
N THR A 67 -13.63 -0.30 1.02
CA THR A 67 -12.81 -0.33 2.23
C THR A 67 -13.57 -1.00 3.36
N ILE A 68 -13.03 -2.14 3.81
CA ILE A 68 -13.56 -2.90 4.95
C ILE A 68 -12.86 -2.56 6.25
N GLU A 69 -11.59 -2.16 6.19
CA GLU A 69 -10.81 -1.75 7.35
C GLU A 69 -9.79 -0.68 6.96
N THR A 70 -9.63 0.32 7.82
CA THR A 70 -8.60 1.34 7.70
C THR A 70 -7.73 1.35 8.95
N ILE A 71 -6.42 1.19 8.77
CA ILE A 71 -5.42 1.41 9.81
C ILE A 71 -4.73 2.74 9.53
N LYS A 72 -4.67 3.62 10.53
CA LYS A 72 -3.94 4.89 10.51
C LYS A 72 -3.08 5.01 11.75
N TRP A 73 -1.99 5.76 11.61
CA TRP A 73 -1.14 6.14 12.74
C TRP A 73 -1.13 7.66 12.83
N ASP A 74 -1.25 8.18 14.05
CA ASP A 74 -1.12 9.60 14.38
C ASP A 74 0.35 10.06 14.37
#